data_AF-A0A4Q5ZLA1-F1
#
_entry.id   AF-A0A4Q5ZLA1-F1
#
_cell.length_a   1.000
_cell.length_b   1.000
_cell.length_c   1.000
_cell.angle_alpha   90.00
_cell.angle_beta   90.00
_cell.angle_gamma   90.00
#
_symmetry.space_group_name_H-M   'P 1'
#
loop_
_entity.id
_entity.type
_entity.pdbx_description
1 polymer ?
#
loop_
_entity_poly.entity_id
_entity_poly.type
_entity_poly.pdbx_seq_one_letter_code
_entity_poly.pdbx_strand_id
1 'polypeptide(L)' 'MLTTCKTLTDSITVDYSLDFSLGADTTICTGQTLSLQIPAATASSYRWQDGSSTNTLTVRQAGQYSVQVTQASCIA' A
#
# COMPACT_ATOMS: atom_id res chain seq x y z
N MET A 1 -55.49 -15.38 4.18
CA MET A 1 -54.20 -15.38 4.92
C MET A 1 -53.21 -14.60 4.08
N LEU A 2 -52.81 -13.40 4.52
CA LEU A 2 -51.92 -12.52 3.75
C LEU A 2 -50.48 -12.78 4.18
N THR A 3 -49.67 -13.33 3.28
CA THR A 3 -48.24 -13.55 3.50
C THR A 3 -47.52 -12.22 3.48
N THR A 4 -47.10 -11.72 4.64
CA THR A 4 -46.31 -10.49 4.75
C THR A 4 -44.88 -10.75 4.32
N CYS A 5 -44.40 -9.99 3.33
CA CYS A 5 -43.00 -10.00 2.93
C CYS A 5 -42.16 -9.35 4.05
N LYS A 6 -41.16 -10.06 4.57
CA LYS A 6 -40.21 -9.52 5.55
C LYS A 6 -38.94 -9.12 4.83
N THR A 7 -38.58 -7.86 4.95
CA THR A 7 -37.27 -7.37 4.52
C THR A 7 -36.30 -7.57 5.68
N LEU A 8 -35.22 -8.31 5.42
CA LEU A 8 -34.07 -8.38 6.31
C LEU A 8 -32.98 -7.51 5.68
N THR A 9 -32.38 -6.65 6.49
CA THR A 9 -31.30 -5.77 6.08
C THR A 9 -30.12 -6.05 7.01
N ASP A 10 -28.93 -6.09 6.42
CA ASP A 10 -27.67 -6.21 7.13
C ASP A 10 -26.71 -5.13 6.61
N SER A 11 -25.72 -4.75 7.43
CA SER A 11 -24.70 -3.76 7.12
C SER A 11 -23.33 -4.30 7.45
N ILE A 12 -22.39 -4.19 6.52
CA ILE A 12 -20.97 -4.47 6.74
C ILE A 12 -20.16 -3.18 6.75
N THR A 13 -19.23 -3.07 7.70
CA THR A 13 -18.27 -1.98 7.77
C THR A 13 -16.95 -2.44 7.19
N VAL A 14 -16.49 -1.79 6.13
CA VAL A 14 -15.15 -2.03 5.55
C VAL A 14 -14.20 -1.00 6.15
N ASP A 15 -13.23 -1.47 6.92
CA ASP A 15 -12.14 -0.65 7.42
C ASP A 15 -10.89 -0.94 6.58
N TYR A 16 -10.54 0.00 5.70
CA TYR A 16 -9.29 -0.05 4.94
C TYR A 16 -8.56 1.28 5.09
N SER A 17 -7.29 1.22 5.51
CA SER A 17 -6.40 2.36 5.54
C SER A 17 -4.99 1.92 5.22
N LEU A 18 -4.41 2.56 4.20
CA LEU A 18 -2.99 2.44 3.87
C LEU A 18 -2.31 3.70 4.41
N ASP A 19 -1.97 3.67 5.70
CA ASP A 19 -1.24 4.76 6.34
C ASP A 19 0.28 4.52 6.21
N PHE A 20 0.84 4.94 5.07
CA PHE A 20 2.29 5.03 4.90
C PHE A 20 2.67 6.12 3.89
N SER A 21 3.91 6.56 3.95
CA SER A 21 4.53 7.48 3.00
C SER A 21 5.95 7.04 2.71
N LEU A 22 6.45 7.33 1.50
CA LEU A 22 7.87 7.18 1.16
C LEU A 22 8.73 8.32 1.71
N GLY A 23 8.11 9.27 2.42
CA GLY A 23 8.75 10.48 2.94
C GLY A 23 8.58 11.68 2.02
N ALA A 24 9.24 12.78 2.39
CA ALA A 24 9.29 13.98 1.56
C ALA A 24 10.32 13.85 0.44
N ASP A 25 10.17 14.65 -0.60
CA ASP A 25 11.16 14.77 -1.67
C ASP A 25 12.55 15.09 -1.10
N THR A 26 13.57 14.42 -1.63
CA THR A 26 14.93 14.48 -1.10
C THR A 26 15.94 14.68 -2.23
N THR A 27 16.98 15.47 -1.95
CA THR A 27 18.14 15.63 -2.84
C THR A 27 19.21 14.61 -2.46
N ILE A 28 19.74 13.91 -3.46
CA ILE A 28 20.87 12.97 -3.30
C ILE A 28 22.09 13.47 -4.06
N CYS A 29 23.26 13.41 -3.43
CA CYS A 29 24.52 13.76 -4.07
C CYS A 29 25.12 12.56 -4.83
N THR A 30 26.00 12.83 -5.79
CA THR A 30 26.75 11.79 -6.50
C THR A 30 27.48 10.88 -5.53
N GLY A 31 27.30 9.56 -5.66
CA GLY A 31 27.92 8.56 -4.80
C GLY A 31 27.14 8.25 -3.52
N GLN A 32 26.07 9.00 -3.21
CA GLN A 32 25.16 8.66 -2.11
C GLN A 32 24.13 7.64 -2.55
N THR A 33 23.60 6.92 -1.56
CA THR A 33 22.49 5.98 -1.73
C THR A 33 21.39 6.30 -0.74
N LEU A 34 20.15 6.29 -1.19
CA LEU A 34 18.95 6.43 -0.36
C LEU A 34 18.19 5.10 -0.36
N SER A 35 17.77 4.65 0.81
CA SER A 35 16.95 3.44 0.95
C SER A 35 15.51 3.85 1.21
N LEU A 36 14.62 3.59 0.25
CA LEU A 36 13.18 3.72 0.43
C LEU A 36 12.67 2.41 1.02
N GLN A 37 11.91 2.47 2.13
CA GLN A 37 11.44 1.29 2.83
C GLN A 37 9.96 1.40 3.17
N ILE A 38 9.23 0.33 2.90
CA ILE A 38 7.82 0.20 3.28
C ILE A 38 7.73 -0.65 4.54
N PRO A 39 6.98 -0.21 5.57
CA PRO A 39 6.80 -1.02 6.78
C PRO A 39 6.13 -2.35 6.44
N ALA A 40 6.71 -3.45 6.94
CA ALA A 40 6.23 -4.80 6.62
C ALA A 40 4.78 -5.05 7.06
N ALA A 41 4.31 -4.36 8.11
CA ALA A 41 2.94 -4.46 8.61
C ALA A 41 1.89 -3.79 7.69
N THR A 42 2.33 -2.96 6.75
CA THR A 42 1.41 -2.17 5.90
C THR A 42 0.87 -2.97 4.73
N ALA A 43 1.57 -4.02 4.27
CA ALA A 43 1.27 -4.65 3.00
C ALA A 43 1.60 -6.14 2.93
N SER A 44 0.78 -6.86 2.17
CA SER A 44 1.02 -8.26 1.79
C SER A 44 1.94 -8.39 0.57
N SER A 45 1.98 -7.39 -0.33
CA SER A 45 2.89 -7.39 -1.48
C SER A 45 3.26 -5.99 -1.96
N TYR A 46 4.40 -5.93 -2.67
CA TYR A 46 5.03 -4.71 -3.18
C TYR A 46 5.38 -4.89 -4.65
N ARG A 47 5.29 -3.80 -5.42
CA ARG A 47 5.80 -3.74 -6.77
C ARG A 47 6.33 -2.34 -7.07
N TRP A 48 7.64 -2.22 -7.18
CA TRP A 48 8.32 -0.99 -7.57
C TRP A 48 8.23 -0.77 -9.07
N GLN A 49 8.49 0.46 -9.50
CA GLN A 49 8.48 0.83 -10.91
C GLN A 49 9.56 0.13 -11.75
N ASP A 50 10.63 -0.38 -11.10
CA ASP A 50 11.67 -1.19 -11.74
C ASP A 50 11.30 -2.68 -11.86
N GLY A 51 10.12 -3.07 -11.36
CA GLY A 51 9.62 -4.44 -11.35
C GLY A 51 10.05 -5.26 -10.13
N SER A 52 10.85 -4.70 -9.22
CA SER A 52 11.21 -5.40 -7.97
C SER A 52 10.01 -5.51 -7.02
N SER A 53 10.01 -6.57 -6.21
CA SER A 53 8.93 -6.91 -5.28
C SER A 53 9.36 -6.96 -3.81
N THR A 54 10.53 -6.40 -3.50
CA THR A 54 11.04 -6.27 -2.14
C THR A 54 10.36 -5.11 -1.44
N ASN A 55 10.30 -5.12 -0.11
CA ASN A 55 9.77 -4.00 0.68
C ASN A 55 10.72 -2.78 0.72
N THR A 56 11.91 -2.92 0.15
CA THR A 56 12.95 -1.90 0.12
C THR A 56 13.44 -1.67 -1.30
N LEU A 57 13.73 -0.41 -1.64
CA LEU A 57 14.37 -0.01 -2.90
C LEU A 57 15.59 0.87 -2.61
N THR A 58 16.73 0.53 -3.21
CA THR A 58 17.96 1.34 -3.11
C THR A 58 18.06 2.30 -4.29
N VAL A 59 17.96 3.60 -4.01
CA VAL A 59 18.06 4.71 -4.95
C VAL A 59 19.49 5.22 -5.01
N ARG A 60 20.04 5.34 -6.22
CA ARG A 60 21.39 5.87 -6.47
C ARG A 60 21.43 7.03 -7.47
N GLN A 61 20.30 7.32 -8.11
CA GLN A 61 20.18 8.31 -9.17
C GLN A 61 18.93 9.15 -8.90
N ALA A 62 19.01 10.45 -9.24
CA ALA A 62 17.85 11.32 -9.11
C ALA A 62 16.76 10.88 -10.08
N GLY A 63 15.50 10.92 -9.62
CA GLY A 63 14.36 10.48 -10.41
C GLY A 63 13.10 10.37 -9.57
N GLN A 64 11.99 10.06 -10.24
CA GLN A 64 10.73 9.77 -9.57
C GLN A 64 10.66 8.28 -9.25
N TYR A 65 10.27 7.97 -8.01
CA TYR A 65 10.15 6.61 -7.50
C TYR A 65 8.72 6.36 -7.07
N SER A 66 8.17 5.21 -7.45
CA SER A 66 6.79 4.84 -7.14
C SER A 66 6.69 3.35 -6.84
N VAL A 67 5.71 3.01 -6.00
CA VAL A 67 5.48 1.64 -5.55
C VAL A 67 3.99 1.37 -5.47
N GLN A 68 3.60 0.24 -6.04
CA GLN A 68 2.27 -0.31 -5.85
C GLN A 68 2.30 -1.23 -4.64
N VAL A 69 1.37 -1.00 -3.73
CA VAL A 69 1.27 -1.71 -2.45
C VAL A 69 -0.10 -2.38 -2.39
N THR A 70 -0.11 -3.67 -2.05
CA THR A 70 -1.35 -4.42 -1.84
C THR A 70 -1.47 -4.82 -0.39
N GLN A 71 -2.62 -4.56 0.22
CA GLN A 71 -2.95 -4.98 1.58
C GLN A 71 -4.03 -6.08 1.51
N ALA A 72 -3.81 -7.19 2.20
CA ALA A 72 -4.81 -8.25 2.36
C ALA A 72 -5.66 -7.95 3.60
N SER A 73 -6.59 -6.99 3.50
CA SER A 73 -7.43 -6.53 4.62
C SER A 73 -8.91 -6.90 4.52
N CYS A 74 -9.37 -7.56 3.45
CA CYS A 74 -10.73 -8.09 3.42
C CYS A 74 -10.80 -9.42 4.18
N ILE A 75 -11.13 -9.33 5.46
CA ILE A 75 -11.58 -10.48 6.25
C ILE A 75 -13.12 -10.53 6.11
N ALA A 76 -13.64 -11.65 5.62
CA ALA A 76 -15.07 -11.89 5.41
C ALA A 76 -15.80 -12.24 6.72
#